data_AF-A0A442BB96-F1
#
_entry.id   AF-A0A442BB96-F1
#
_cell.length_a   1.000
_cell.length_b   1.000
_cell.length_c   1.000
_cell.angle_alpha   90.00
_cell.angle_beta   90.00
_cell.angle_gamma   90.00
#
_symmetry.space_group_name_H-M   'P 1'
#
loop_
_entity.id
_entity.type
_entity.pdbx_description
1 polymer ?
#
loop_
_entity_poly.entity_id
_entity_poly.type
_entity_poly.pdbx_seq_one_letter_code
_entity_poly.pdbx_strand_id
1 'polypeptide(L)'
;MRFARALRPAVLLTTALLLAGCGTSGVDGVPALRLAIGNSLAGAEGMTADDPNKIDRTMASGCAVKFYTPAECDRHTKASAKRRAELKS
;
A
#
# COMPACT_ATOMS: atom_id res chain seq x y z
N MET A 1 39.60 -10.69 24.77
CA MET A 1 39.50 -10.31 23.33
C MET A 1 38.60 -11.21 22.47
N ARG A 2 38.10 -12.36 22.96
CA ARG A 2 37.23 -13.27 22.17
C ARG A 2 35.84 -12.70 21.88
N PHE A 3 35.26 -11.95 22.83
CA PHE A 3 33.93 -11.30 22.68
C PHE A 3 33.88 -10.24 21.56
N ALA A 4 34.92 -9.43 21.40
CA ALA A 4 34.98 -8.43 20.33
C ALA A 4 35.03 -9.04 18.92
N ARG A 5 35.57 -10.26 18.79
CA ARG A 5 35.67 -10.99 17.51
C ARG A 5 34.32 -11.61 17.10
N ALA A 6 33.47 -11.94 18.06
CA ALA A 6 32.11 -12.44 17.83
C ALA A 6 31.06 -11.33 17.63
N LEU A 7 31.35 -10.09 18.08
CA LEU A 7 30.43 -8.96 17.90
C LEU A 7 30.21 -8.58 16.43
N ARG A 8 31.27 -8.61 15.62
CA ARG A 8 31.23 -8.22 14.19
C ARG A 8 30.26 -9.09 13.36
N PRO A 9 30.35 -10.43 13.38
CA PRO A 9 29.41 -11.26 12.64
C PRO A 9 27.98 -11.13 13.18
N ALA A 10 27.79 -10.97 14.49
CA ALA A 10 26.47 -10.79 15.10
C ALA A 10 25.79 -9.50 14.61
N VAL A 11 26.53 -8.38 14.56
CA VAL A 11 26.01 -7.10 14.02
C VAL A 11 25.69 -7.22 12.53
N LEU A 12 26.53 -7.89 11.74
CA LEU A 12 26.25 -8.09 10.31
C LEU A 12 24.99 -8.92 10.09
N LEU A 13 24.79 -9.99 10.87
CA LEU A 13 23.62 -10.85 10.79
C LEU A 13 22.33 -10.11 11.18
N THR A 14 22.34 -9.35 12.28
CA THR A 14 21.17 -8.56 12.69
C THR A 14 20.85 -7.48 11.67
N THR A 15 21.87 -6.81 11.11
CA THR A 15 21.67 -5.80 10.06
C THR A 15 21.08 -6.43 8.80
N ALA A 16 21.59 -7.59 8.36
CA ALA A 16 21.06 -8.31 7.21
C ALA A 16 19.60 -8.77 7.42
N LEU A 17 19.27 -9.29 8.62
CA LEU A 17 17.92 -9.69 8.98
C LEU A 17 16.93 -8.50 8.99
N LEU A 18 17.37 -7.34 9.49
CA LEU A 18 16.57 -6.11 9.48
C LEU A 18 16.32 -5.59 8.07
N LEU A 19 17.35 -5.58 7.20
CA LEU A 19 17.19 -5.18 5.80
C LEU A 19 16.24 -6.12 5.04
N ALA A 20 16.36 -7.43 5.25
CA ALA A 20 15.45 -8.40 4.67
C ALA A 20 14.01 -8.16 5.16
N GLY A 21 13.81 -8.03 6.47
CA GLY A 21 12.48 -7.81 7.05
C GLY A 21 11.79 -6.54 6.53
N CYS A 22 12.52 -5.43 6.39
CA CYS A 22 11.95 -4.14 5.96
C CYS A 22 11.63 -4.10 4.47
N GLY A 23 12.31 -4.89 3.64
CA GLY A 23 12.13 -4.88 2.18
C GLY A 23 11.24 -6.00 1.62
N THR A 24 11.14 -7.15 2.30
CA THR A 24 10.50 -8.35 1.71
C THR A 24 9.17 -8.74 2.35
N SER A 25 8.79 -8.15 3.48
CA SER A 25 7.48 -8.38 4.07
C SER A 25 6.43 -7.59 3.28
N GLY A 26 5.62 -8.28 2.47
CA GLY A 26 4.54 -7.65 1.72
C GLY A 26 3.55 -6.94 2.65
N VAL A 27 3.00 -5.80 2.22
CA VAL A 27 2.03 -5.03 3.01
C VAL A 27 0.64 -5.71 3.09
N ASP A 28 0.41 -6.73 2.26
CA ASP A 28 -0.80 -7.59 2.16
C ASP A 28 -1.17 -8.29 3.49
N GLY A 29 -0.30 -8.23 4.50
CA GLY A 29 -0.49 -8.90 5.79
C GLY A 29 -0.17 -8.03 7.01
N VAL A 30 -0.29 -6.70 6.93
CA VAL A 30 -0.02 -5.80 8.07
C VAL A 30 -1.33 -5.24 8.65
N PRO A 31 -2.01 -5.96 9.58
CA PRO A 31 -3.27 -5.52 10.18
C PRO A 31 -3.24 -4.11 10.74
N ALA A 32 -2.13 -3.71 11.37
CA ALA A 32 -1.97 -2.38 11.92
C ALA A 32 -1.99 -1.28 10.83
N LEU A 33 -1.35 -1.53 9.69
CA LEU A 33 -1.36 -0.60 8.55
C LEU A 33 -2.75 -0.51 7.94
N ARG A 34 -3.43 -1.65 7.84
CA ARG A 34 -4.79 -1.74 7.33
C ARG A 34 -5.79 -0.97 8.20
N LEU A 35 -5.63 -1.05 9.53
CA LEU A 35 -6.43 -0.28 10.48
C LEU A 35 -6.12 1.22 10.43
N ALA A 36 -4.85 1.60 10.25
CA ALA A 36 -4.43 3.00 10.22
C ALA A 36 -4.89 3.74 8.95
N ILE A 37 -4.75 3.12 7.79
CA ILE A 37 -5.11 3.73 6.49
C ILE A 37 -6.60 3.50 6.17
N GLY A 38 -7.15 2.37 6.59
CA GLY A 38 -8.53 1.99 6.29
C GLY A 38 -8.76 1.60 4.81
N ASN A 39 -10.03 1.56 4.42
CA ASN A 39 -10.47 1.14 3.08
C ASN A 39 -11.50 2.06 2.42
N SER A 40 -11.66 3.27 2.93
CA SER A 40 -12.66 4.25 2.48
C SER A 40 -12.45 4.70 1.03
N LEU A 41 -11.24 4.58 0.49
CA LEU A 41 -10.94 4.93 -0.90
C LEU A 41 -11.59 3.97 -1.90
N ALA A 42 -11.89 2.74 -1.49
CA ALA A 42 -12.46 1.75 -2.37
C ALA A 42 -13.94 2.04 -2.64
N GLY A 43 -14.21 2.65 -3.81
CA GLY A 43 -15.51 3.17 -4.20
C GLY A 43 -15.68 4.68 -3.96
N ALA A 44 -14.62 5.38 -3.53
CA ALA A 44 -14.65 6.83 -3.41
C ALA A 44 -14.82 7.49 -4.79
N GLU A 45 -15.69 8.50 -4.84
CA GLU A 45 -15.96 9.30 -6.03
C GLU A 45 -15.41 10.72 -5.84
N GLY A 46 -14.74 11.24 -6.86
CA GLY A 46 -14.24 12.61 -6.86
C GLY A 46 -15.37 13.63 -7.00
N MET A 47 -15.24 14.76 -6.29
CA MET A 47 -16.23 15.84 -6.36
C MET A 47 -16.12 16.60 -7.69
N THR A 48 -14.89 16.91 -8.10
CA THR A 48 -14.56 17.67 -9.32
C THR A 48 -13.95 16.77 -10.39
N ALA A 49 -13.78 17.29 -11.62
CA ALA A 49 -13.14 16.56 -12.72
C ALA A 49 -11.67 16.17 -12.44
N ASP A 50 -10.97 16.92 -11.58
CA ASP A 50 -9.56 16.69 -11.25
C ASP A 50 -9.36 15.67 -10.13
N ASP A 51 -10.38 15.45 -9.29
CA ASP A 51 -10.28 14.58 -8.12
C ASP A 51 -10.15 13.09 -8.48
N PRO A 52 -10.89 12.52 -9.45
CA PRO A 52 -10.77 11.10 -9.82
C PRO A 52 -9.35 10.70 -10.18
N ASN A 53 -8.57 11.56 -10.84
CA ASN A 53 -7.19 11.25 -11.17
C ASN A 53 -6.30 11.14 -9.92
N LYS A 54 -6.53 11.98 -8.91
CA LYS A 54 -5.77 11.93 -7.64
C LYS A 54 -6.15 10.70 -6.81
N ILE A 55 -7.44 10.38 -6.76
CA ILE A 55 -7.94 9.21 -6.02
C ILE A 55 -7.45 7.92 -6.69
N ASP A 56 -7.60 7.79 -8.00
CA ASP A 56 -7.14 6.62 -8.76
C ASP A 56 -5.64 6.37 -8.58
N ARG A 57 -4.84 7.43 -8.63
CA ARG A 57 -3.39 7.33 -8.43
C ARG A 57 -3.03 6.81 -7.04
N THR A 58 -3.80 7.21 -6.03
CA THR A 58 -3.63 6.77 -4.64
C THR A 58 -4.07 5.31 -4.47
N MET A 59 -5.19 4.92 -5.08
CA MET A 59 -5.67 3.53 -5.06
C MET A 59 -4.75 2.57 -5.83
N ALA A 60 -4.22 3.01 -6.97
CA ALA A 60 -3.37 2.19 -7.83
C ALA A 60 -2.11 1.67 -7.12
N SER A 61 -1.46 2.51 -6.30
CA SER A 61 -0.28 2.08 -5.54
C SER A 61 -0.64 1.01 -4.51
N GLY A 62 -1.72 1.20 -3.76
CA GLY A 62 -2.23 0.22 -2.80
C GLY A 62 -2.63 -1.11 -3.46
N CYS A 63 -3.26 -1.06 -4.63
CA CYS A 63 -3.60 -2.25 -5.41
C CYS A 63 -2.35 -2.99 -5.94
N ALA A 64 -1.32 -2.25 -6.40
CA ALA A 64 -0.09 -2.83 -6.93
C ALA A 64 0.68 -3.63 -5.87
N VAL A 65 0.69 -3.16 -4.62
CA VAL A 65 1.35 -3.84 -3.49
C VAL A 65 0.42 -4.79 -2.72
N LYS A 66 -0.77 -5.07 -3.26
CA LYS A 66 -1.80 -5.92 -2.64
C LYS A 66 -2.24 -5.46 -1.25
N PHE A 67 -2.13 -4.17 -0.95
CA PHE A 67 -2.68 -3.61 0.28
C PHE A 67 -4.22 -3.60 0.27
N TYR A 68 -4.81 -3.37 -0.91
CA TYR A 68 -6.25 -3.52 -1.16
C TYR A 68 -6.55 -4.87 -1.81
N THR A 69 -7.68 -5.46 -1.42
CA THR A 69 -8.12 -6.72 -2.03
C THR A 69 -8.52 -6.49 -3.50
N PRO A 70 -8.48 -7.51 -4.36
CA PRO A 70 -8.92 -7.39 -5.75
C PRO A 70 -10.35 -6.83 -5.89
N ALA A 71 -11.26 -7.23 -4.99
CA ALA A 71 -12.64 -6.74 -4.97
C ALA A 71 -12.75 -5.24 -4.62
N GLU A 72 -11.85 -4.73 -3.79
CA GLU A 72 -11.80 -3.30 -3.46
C GLU A 72 -11.25 -2.46 -4.61
N CYS A 73 -10.22 -2.96 -5.28
CA CYS A 73 -9.68 -2.35 -6.48
C CYS A 73 -10.73 -2.28 -7.60
N ASP A 74 -11.43 -3.39 -7.86
CA ASP A 74 -12.48 -3.46 -8.87
C ASP A 74 -13.66 -2.53 -8.55
N ARG A 75 -14.11 -2.50 -7.28
CA ARG A 75 -15.17 -1.58 -6.83
C ARG A 75 -14.79 -0.13 -7.11
N HIS A 76 -13.54 0.25 -6.83
CA HIS A 76 -13.05 1.59 -7.09
C HIS A 76 -12.99 1.91 -8.59
N THR A 77 -12.46 1.01 -9.41
CA THR A 77 -12.42 1.18 -10.87
C THR A 77 -13.80 1.45 -11.46
N LYS A 78 -14.82 0.70 -11.01
CA LYS A 78 -16.21 0.88 -11.46
C LYS A 78 -16.78 2.23 -11.03
N ALA A 79 -16.62 2.61 -9.76
CA ALA A 79 -17.09 3.89 -9.24
C ALA A 79 -16.42 5.09 -9.96
N SER A 80 -15.10 5.02 -10.13
CA SER A 80 -14.33 6.07 -10.81
C SER A 80 -14.73 6.22 -12.29
N ALA A 81 -14.96 5.11 -13.00
CA ALA A 81 -15.44 5.14 -14.37
C ALA A 81 -16.84 5.76 -14.48
N LYS A 82 -17.76 5.36 -13.60
CA LYS A 82 -19.12 5.93 -13.52
C LYS A 82 -19.06 7.44 -13.27
N ARG A 83 -18.30 7.87 -12.27
CA ARG A 83 -18.22 9.29 -11.91
C ARG A 83 -17.62 10.14 -13.02
N ARG A 84 -16.61 9.64 -13.73
CA ARG A 84 -16.04 10.34 -14.90
C ARG A 84 -17.03 10.46 -16.06
N ALA A 85 -17.95 9.52 -16.23
CA ALA A 85 -19.01 9.64 -17.24
C ALA A 85 -19.99 10.76 -16.86
N GLU A 86 -20.40 10.81 -15.59
CA GLU A 86 -21.31 11.84 -15.05
C GLU A 86 -20.71 13.25 -15.07
N LEU A 87 -19.39 13.39 -14.89
CA LEU A 87 -18.72 14.69 -14.92
C LEU A 87 -18.50 15.24 -16.34
N LYS A 88 -18.69 14.40 -17.37
CA LYS A 88 -18.55 14.79 -18.79
C LYS A 88 -19.89 15.13 -19.46
N SER A 89 -21.02 14.75 -18.84
CA SER A 89 -22.37 15.09 -19.28
C SER A 89 -22.77 16.47 -18.78
#